data_AF-A0A7Y3K918-F1
#
_entry.id   AF-A0A7Y3K918-F1
#
_cell.length_a   1.000
_cell.length_b   1.000
_cell.length_c   1.000
_cell.angle_alpha   90.00
_cell.angle_beta   90.00
_cell.angle_gamma   90.00
#
_symmetry.space_group_name_H-M   'P 1'
#
loop_
_entity.id
_entity.type
_entity.pdbx_description
1 polymer ?
#
loop_
_entity_poly.entity_id
_entity_poly.type
_entity_poly.pdbx_seq_one_letter_code
_entity_poly.pdbx_strand_id
1 'polypeptide(L)'
;MPHYSGSATVTASASGYISSAIAATSGSATVSTLGELQSGASVAAGGYADVTAMGNLAGNVTGASVSAASYNGNVTGNITATTGAATVHAAGELQDTITAATAANATAGGTVNVTMNSSGSVSLAALGTAGDTATAAITADGQVMVSSYGVLNITASDSSAVYGMSITGMNAVTAQIGQGTANVGSVSIVAGGQLQGSVSTTGGSESLLSAGAMSMALTANTGPDQDITATALGGLTGSDITASGLVSVLIGGVGGGSGAADSIAGGQGVSLTAGGSFEGSLASASGTISAIIGTDAALTSVTAGQDVTLIALGHITTGSGTNAVYAGQTLQIAAGGYLAGNFGSGGNAQLAALGSATPSVNAVGNIVISSLGVLTPVATAGGDIQLISYGGIGTATSGATATAGHDITQMMSTGPIYGTFIGDHAIGSVQGFDLIDASFTAGTSQGTQDSTYGILQSVQAWGAISGSVTASAAIDNVIGGTAIPATLTAPHIGTLIGYETGIFGYTPPTPQVSLAAAQAALAQLANAVSQVQAQAAAANSSMAAAIAANQAGLAQTVTL
;
A
#
# COMPACT_ATOMS: atom_id res chain seq x y z
N MET A 1 -54.59 20.76 22.65
CA MET A 1 -53.74 21.15 21.52
C MET A 1 -54.55 22.06 20.62
N PRO A 2 -54.10 23.28 20.30
CA PRO A 2 -54.72 24.08 19.26
C PRO A 2 -54.36 23.49 17.88
N HIS A 3 -55.35 23.27 17.03
CA HIS A 3 -55.17 22.87 15.62
C HIS A 3 -55.41 24.08 14.73
N TYR A 4 -54.41 24.46 13.95
CA TYR A 4 -54.53 25.55 12.98
C TYR A 4 -54.54 25.00 11.55
N SER A 5 -55.55 25.36 10.75
CA SER A 5 -55.68 24.98 9.33
C SER A 5 -54.89 25.91 8.39
N GLY A 6 -53.82 26.54 8.89
CA GLY A 6 -53.02 27.56 8.20
C GLY A 6 -51.62 27.63 8.83
N SER A 7 -51.02 28.81 8.87
CA SER A 7 -49.73 29.00 9.54
C SER A 7 -49.89 29.21 11.05
N ALA A 8 -49.01 28.62 11.85
CA ALA A 8 -48.93 28.85 13.29
C ALA A 8 -47.60 29.55 13.61
N THR A 9 -47.66 30.69 14.29
CA THR A 9 -46.46 31.38 14.80
C THR A 9 -46.54 31.44 16.31
N VAL A 10 -45.55 30.87 16.99
CA VAL A 10 -45.42 30.92 18.45
C VAL A 10 -44.12 31.62 18.79
N THR A 11 -44.23 32.72 19.53
CA THR A 11 -43.06 33.46 20.03
C THR A 11 -43.15 33.51 21.54
N ALA A 12 -42.21 32.88 22.23
CA ALA A 12 -42.06 33.01 23.67
C ALA A 12 -40.96 34.06 23.94
N SER A 13 -41.35 35.17 24.57
CA SER A 13 -40.42 36.20 25.02
C SER A 13 -40.06 36.02 26.49
N ALA A 14 -38.85 36.42 26.88
CA ALA A 14 -38.16 36.05 28.12
C ALA A 14 -37.83 34.55 28.22
N SER A 15 -37.04 34.16 29.22
CA SER A 15 -36.50 32.80 29.50
C SER A 15 -37.55 31.71 29.76
N GLY A 16 -38.74 31.84 29.20
CA GLY A 16 -39.83 30.88 29.29
C GLY A 16 -39.57 29.65 28.42
N TYR A 17 -40.12 28.54 28.89
CA TYR A 17 -40.03 27.25 28.22
C TYR A 17 -41.32 27.01 27.44
N ILE A 18 -41.21 26.45 26.24
CA ILE A 18 -42.36 25.91 25.50
C ILE A 18 -42.43 24.42 25.79
N SER A 19 -43.50 23.98 26.46
CA SER A 19 -43.69 22.58 26.88
C SER A 19 -44.87 21.89 26.18
N SER A 20 -45.65 22.62 25.39
CA SER A 20 -46.83 22.12 24.69
C SER A 20 -46.55 21.87 23.21
N ALA A 21 -47.18 20.84 22.64
CA ALA A 21 -47.17 20.58 21.20
C ALA A 21 -47.81 21.71 20.39
N ILE A 22 -47.20 22.03 19.25
CA ILE A 22 -47.63 23.05 18.28
C ILE A 22 -47.88 22.34 16.95
N ALA A 23 -49.10 22.46 16.41
CA ALA A 23 -49.49 21.78 15.18
C ALA A 23 -50.13 22.76 14.17
N ALA A 24 -49.58 22.81 12.96
CA ALA A 24 -50.09 23.52 11.80
C ALA A 24 -50.39 22.51 10.67
N THR A 25 -51.62 21.96 10.63
CA THR A 25 -51.93 20.75 9.87
C THR A 25 -51.73 20.89 8.36
N SER A 26 -51.88 22.10 7.80
CA SER A 26 -51.82 22.37 6.36
C SER A 26 -50.93 23.55 5.96
N GLY A 27 -50.23 24.17 6.92
CA GLY A 27 -49.41 25.36 6.70
C GLY A 27 -48.06 25.27 7.38
N SER A 28 -47.40 26.42 7.57
CA SER A 28 -46.08 26.50 8.19
C SER A 28 -46.18 26.68 9.70
N ALA A 29 -45.27 26.08 10.47
CA ALA A 29 -45.11 26.35 11.89
C ALA A 29 -43.79 27.09 12.12
N THR A 30 -43.84 28.29 12.70
CA THR A 30 -42.66 29.05 13.12
C THR A 30 -42.68 29.17 14.64
N VAL A 31 -41.67 28.63 15.30
CA VAL A 31 -41.53 28.64 16.76
C VAL A 31 -40.21 29.30 17.11
N SER A 32 -40.27 30.39 17.89
CA SER A 32 -39.08 31.09 18.37
C SER A 32 -39.17 31.30 19.87
N THR A 33 -38.13 30.89 20.61
CA THR A 33 -38.05 31.07 22.06
C THR A 33 -36.66 31.56 22.49
N LEU A 34 -36.65 32.50 23.44
CA LEU A 34 -35.42 32.92 24.14
C LEU A 34 -35.01 31.95 25.26
N GLY A 35 -35.86 30.96 25.59
CA GLY A 35 -35.57 29.87 26.55
C GLY A 35 -35.36 28.53 25.84
N GLU A 36 -35.94 27.46 26.39
CA GLU A 36 -35.84 26.11 25.82
C GLU A 36 -37.19 25.60 25.27
N LEU A 37 -37.12 24.65 24.34
CA LEU A 37 -38.22 23.79 23.95
C LEU A 37 -38.07 22.46 24.71
N GLN A 38 -39.02 22.10 25.56
CA GLN A 38 -38.92 20.88 26.38
C GLN A 38 -39.30 19.62 25.60
N SER A 39 -38.91 18.45 26.12
CA SER A 39 -39.06 17.16 25.43
C SER A 39 -40.48 16.66 25.18
N GLY A 40 -41.49 17.33 25.73
CA GLY A 40 -42.90 17.12 25.42
C GLY A 40 -43.47 18.02 24.32
N ALA A 41 -42.71 19.01 23.85
CA ALA A 41 -43.18 19.95 22.83
C ALA A 41 -42.77 19.44 21.44
N SER A 42 -43.73 18.88 20.71
CA SER A 42 -43.55 18.56 19.29
C SER A 42 -44.04 19.71 18.41
N VAL A 43 -43.31 19.98 17.32
CA VAL A 43 -43.75 20.93 16.29
C VAL A 43 -44.07 20.12 15.04
N ALA A 44 -45.33 20.16 14.59
CA ALA A 44 -45.77 19.46 13.39
C ALA A 44 -46.36 20.46 12.39
N ALA A 45 -45.83 20.52 11.18
CA ALA A 45 -46.33 21.34 10.08
C ALA A 45 -46.67 20.48 8.86
N GLY A 46 -47.78 20.76 8.19
CA GLY A 46 -48.06 20.20 6.85
C GLY A 46 -47.16 20.82 5.76
N GLY A 47 -46.70 22.06 6.00
CA GLY A 47 -45.74 22.79 5.17
C GLY A 47 -44.38 22.89 5.85
N TYR A 48 -43.82 24.09 5.97
CA TYR A 48 -42.48 24.32 6.53
C TYR A 48 -42.53 24.39 8.07
N ALA A 49 -41.62 23.71 8.76
CA ALA A 49 -41.41 23.86 10.20
C ALA A 49 -40.08 24.58 10.46
N ASP A 50 -40.14 25.72 11.14
CA ASP A 50 -38.98 26.53 11.54
C ASP A 50 -38.99 26.69 13.05
N VAL A 51 -37.98 26.13 13.73
CA VAL A 51 -37.90 26.13 15.18
C VAL A 51 -36.55 26.68 15.61
N THR A 52 -36.58 27.80 16.33
CA THR A 52 -35.39 28.45 16.88
C THR A 52 -35.50 28.54 18.40
N ALA A 53 -34.51 28.02 19.12
CA ALA A 53 -34.35 28.14 20.55
C ALA A 53 -33.00 28.80 20.89
N MET A 54 -32.98 29.71 21.87
CA MET A 54 -31.70 30.19 22.42
C MET A 54 -31.07 29.17 23.37
N GLY A 55 -31.88 28.38 24.09
CA GLY A 55 -31.44 27.25 24.92
C GLY A 55 -31.66 25.90 24.22
N ASN A 56 -31.90 24.85 25.00
CA ASN A 56 -32.11 23.50 24.48
C ASN A 56 -33.35 23.37 23.56
N LEU A 57 -33.24 22.54 22.53
CA LEU A 57 -34.34 22.09 21.68
C LEU A 57 -34.55 20.59 21.93
N ALA A 58 -35.49 20.21 22.80
CA ALA A 58 -35.60 18.82 23.27
C ALA A 58 -36.75 17.98 22.68
N GLY A 59 -37.46 18.47 21.65
CA GLY A 59 -38.66 17.83 21.11
C GLY A 59 -38.60 17.50 19.61
N ASN A 60 -39.54 16.66 19.16
CA ASN A 60 -39.64 16.26 17.76
C ASN A 60 -40.12 17.42 16.87
N VAL A 61 -39.51 17.60 15.70
CA VAL A 61 -39.91 18.58 14.68
C VAL A 61 -40.22 17.87 13.38
N THR A 62 -41.43 18.01 12.87
CA THR A 62 -41.90 17.38 11.63
C THR A 62 -42.49 18.43 10.69
N GLY A 63 -42.09 18.39 9.42
CA GLY A 63 -42.56 19.29 8.37
C GLY A 63 -42.39 18.68 6.98
N ALA A 64 -42.96 19.31 5.95
CA ALA A 64 -42.55 19.08 4.56
C ALA A 64 -41.08 19.44 4.36
N SER A 65 -40.62 20.53 4.98
CA SER A 65 -39.22 20.89 5.14
C SER A 65 -39.00 21.43 6.55
N VAL A 66 -37.82 21.24 7.11
CA VAL A 66 -37.54 21.56 8.51
C VAL A 66 -36.25 22.39 8.65
N SER A 67 -36.33 23.43 9.48
CA SER A 67 -35.21 24.18 10.05
C SER A 67 -35.31 24.12 11.57
N ALA A 68 -34.28 23.64 12.23
CA ALA A 68 -34.22 23.50 13.68
C ALA A 68 -32.89 24.05 14.21
N ALA A 69 -32.92 25.08 15.04
CA ALA A 69 -31.72 25.74 15.55
C ALA A 69 -31.77 25.89 17.08
N SER A 70 -30.67 25.52 17.74
CA SER A 70 -30.37 25.85 19.13
C SER A 70 -29.06 26.63 19.19
N TYR A 71 -29.09 27.89 19.64
CA TYR A 71 -27.94 28.79 19.58
C TYR A 71 -27.03 28.79 20.81
N ASN A 72 -27.50 28.32 21.97
CA ASN A 72 -26.66 28.12 23.17
C ASN A 72 -26.97 26.80 23.88
N GLY A 73 -27.54 25.82 23.18
CA GLY A 73 -27.97 24.56 23.79
C GLY A 73 -27.84 23.37 22.87
N ASN A 74 -28.40 22.27 23.36
CA ASN A 74 -28.41 20.98 22.69
C ASN A 74 -29.66 20.85 21.81
N VAL A 75 -29.56 20.05 20.75
CA VAL A 75 -30.71 19.54 20.02
C VAL A 75 -30.86 18.06 20.34
N THR A 76 -32.00 17.70 20.93
CA THR A 76 -32.40 16.32 21.24
C THR A 76 -33.82 16.10 20.74
N GLY A 77 -34.06 15.01 20.03
CA GLY A 77 -35.37 14.70 19.43
C GLY A 77 -35.32 14.55 17.91
N ASN A 78 -36.33 13.87 17.37
CA ASN A 78 -36.37 13.50 15.96
C ASN A 78 -36.72 14.70 15.08
N ILE A 79 -35.92 14.93 14.04
CA ILE A 79 -36.15 15.95 13.02
C ILE A 79 -36.56 15.25 11.73
N THR A 80 -37.75 15.53 11.21
CA THR A 80 -38.32 14.81 10.06
C THR A 80 -38.85 15.78 9.01
N ALA A 81 -38.17 15.87 7.87
CA ALA A 81 -38.63 16.52 6.65
C ALA A 81 -39.20 15.49 5.67
N THR A 82 -40.52 15.50 5.46
CA THR A 82 -41.23 14.43 4.72
C THR A 82 -41.07 14.52 3.21
N THR A 83 -40.88 15.72 2.64
CA THR A 83 -40.80 15.93 1.18
C THR A 83 -39.63 16.80 0.73
N GLY A 84 -38.96 17.50 1.65
CA GLY A 84 -37.84 18.39 1.37
C GLY A 84 -36.66 18.17 2.32
N ALA A 85 -35.97 19.27 2.63
CA ALA A 85 -34.73 19.24 3.38
C ALA A 85 -34.96 19.40 4.89
N ALA A 86 -34.09 18.78 5.68
CA ALA A 86 -33.95 19.02 7.12
C ALA A 86 -32.60 19.72 7.36
N THR A 87 -32.63 20.88 8.02
CA THR A 87 -31.43 21.60 8.45
C THR A 87 -31.44 21.75 9.96
N VAL A 88 -30.38 21.30 10.62
CA VAL A 88 -30.25 21.31 12.08
C VAL A 88 -28.97 22.03 12.49
N HIS A 89 -29.09 22.96 13.44
CA HIS A 89 -27.97 23.65 14.06
C HIS A 89 -28.05 23.49 15.58
N ALA A 90 -26.99 22.96 16.21
CA ALA A 90 -26.86 22.86 17.65
C ALA A 90 -25.55 23.52 18.09
N ALA A 91 -25.61 24.55 18.93
CA ALA A 91 -24.39 25.13 19.50
C ALA A 91 -23.68 24.16 20.46
N GLY A 92 -24.45 23.32 21.16
CA GLY A 92 -23.96 22.26 22.02
C GLY A 92 -24.01 20.88 21.35
N GLU A 93 -24.59 19.92 22.05
CA GLU A 93 -24.71 18.53 21.59
C GLU A 93 -25.84 18.36 20.58
N LEU A 94 -25.65 17.42 19.65
CA LEU A 94 -26.69 16.99 18.72
C LEU A 94 -26.90 15.49 18.88
N GLN A 95 -28.11 15.11 19.28
CA GLN A 95 -28.48 13.71 19.48
C GLN A 95 -29.79 13.40 18.74
N ASP A 96 -29.96 12.13 18.34
CA ASP A 96 -31.17 11.53 17.75
C ASP A 96 -31.21 11.51 16.20
N THR A 97 -32.39 11.28 15.61
CA THR A 97 -32.56 10.97 14.19
C THR A 97 -32.94 12.21 13.37
N ILE A 98 -32.27 12.39 12.23
CA ILE A 98 -32.60 13.38 11.20
C ILE A 98 -33.03 12.63 9.95
N THR A 99 -34.27 12.79 9.53
CA THR A 99 -34.82 12.19 8.31
C THR A 99 -35.21 13.28 7.33
N ALA A 100 -34.79 13.17 6.07
CA ALA A 100 -35.13 14.11 5.00
C ALA A 100 -35.41 13.39 3.68
N ALA A 101 -36.24 13.98 2.82
CA ALA A 101 -36.48 13.44 1.48
C ALA A 101 -35.45 13.93 0.44
N THR A 102 -34.83 15.11 0.65
CA THR A 102 -33.91 15.67 -0.35
C THR A 102 -32.52 15.96 0.19
N ALA A 103 -32.41 16.49 1.40
CA ALA A 103 -31.12 16.76 2.04
C ALA A 103 -31.25 16.78 3.56
N ALA A 104 -30.31 16.13 4.25
CA ALA A 104 -30.17 16.23 5.70
C ALA A 104 -28.85 16.95 6.03
N ASN A 105 -28.95 18.17 6.56
CA ASN A 105 -27.81 19.00 6.93
C ASN A 105 -27.79 19.20 8.44
N ALA A 106 -26.64 18.97 9.07
CA ALA A 106 -26.48 19.12 10.51
C ALA A 106 -25.14 19.77 10.88
N THR A 107 -25.17 20.72 11.81
CA THR A 107 -23.98 21.31 12.42
C THR A 107 -24.10 21.28 13.93
N ALA A 108 -23.05 20.86 14.63
CA ALA A 108 -23.03 20.79 16.09
C ALA A 108 -21.70 21.31 16.67
N GLY A 109 -21.73 22.06 17.77
CA GLY A 109 -20.53 22.57 18.44
C GLY A 109 -19.96 21.67 19.54
N GLY A 110 -20.65 20.59 19.91
CA GLY A 110 -20.22 19.62 20.93
C GLY A 110 -20.22 18.18 20.43
N THR A 111 -20.49 17.23 21.34
CA THR A 111 -20.62 15.81 21.01
C THR A 111 -21.81 15.56 20.09
N VAL A 112 -21.61 14.73 19.05
CA VAL A 112 -22.63 14.36 18.07
C VAL A 112 -22.93 12.87 18.17
N ASN A 113 -24.20 12.50 18.25
CA ASN A 113 -24.65 11.12 18.17
C ASN A 113 -25.96 11.05 17.38
N VAL A 114 -25.85 10.92 16.05
CA VAL A 114 -26.99 11.06 15.13
C VAL A 114 -27.17 9.88 14.19
N THR A 115 -28.43 9.64 13.83
CA THR A 115 -28.78 8.83 12.65
C THR A 115 -29.34 9.76 11.57
N MET A 116 -28.72 9.82 10.39
CA MET A 116 -29.15 10.68 9.29
C MET A 116 -29.64 9.81 8.12
N ASN A 117 -30.92 9.94 7.77
CA ASN A 117 -31.56 9.23 6.68
C ASN A 117 -32.02 10.23 5.61
N SER A 118 -31.51 10.12 4.39
CA SER A 118 -31.85 11.02 3.28
C SER A 118 -32.01 10.26 1.97
N SER A 119 -33.08 10.50 1.20
CA SER A 119 -33.13 10.07 -0.21
C SER A 119 -32.39 11.05 -1.16
N GLY A 120 -31.60 11.96 -0.61
CA GLY A 120 -30.62 12.75 -1.36
C GLY A 120 -29.33 12.92 -0.56
N SER A 121 -28.78 14.13 -0.53
CA SER A 121 -27.45 14.36 0.09
C SER A 121 -27.51 14.44 1.63
N VAL A 122 -26.39 14.17 2.28
CA VAL A 122 -26.18 14.33 3.71
C VAL A 122 -24.94 15.17 3.96
N SER A 123 -25.05 16.17 4.83
CA SER A 123 -23.92 16.98 5.29
C SER A 123 -23.92 17.05 6.82
N LEU A 124 -22.80 16.68 7.45
CA LEU A 124 -22.60 16.76 8.89
C LEU A 124 -21.29 17.49 9.22
N ALA A 125 -21.37 18.51 10.06
CA ALA A 125 -20.22 19.23 10.59
C ALA A 125 -20.22 19.22 12.12
N ALA A 126 -19.31 18.44 12.73
CA ALA A 126 -19.07 18.43 14.16
C ALA A 126 -17.88 19.35 14.51
N LEU A 127 -18.20 20.55 14.98
CA LEU A 127 -17.30 21.67 15.27
C LEU A 127 -16.77 21.67 16.70
N GLY A 128 -16.86 20.54 17.39
CA GLY A 128 -16.38 20.38 18.76
C GLY A 128 -14.86 20.54 18.90
N THR A 129 -14.40 20.37 20.13
CA THR A 129 -12.99 20.34 20.49
C THR A 129 -12.35 18.98 20.20
N ALA A 130 -11.03 18.88 20.29
CA ALA A 130 -10.30 17.63 20.03
C ALA A 130 -10.68 16.46 20.97
N GLY A 131 -11.35 16.74 22.10
CA GLY A 131 -11.85 15.73 23.05
C GLY A 131 -13.29 15.27 22.77
N ASP A 132 -14.01 15.95 21.87
CA ASP A 132 -15.38 15.59 21.53
C ASP A 132 -15.41 14.39 20.57
N THR A 133 -16.54 13.67 20.58
CA THR A 133 -16.78 12.54 19.68
C THR A 133 -17.95 12.86 18.77
N ALA A 134 -17.80 12.58 17.48
CA ALA A 134 -18.88 12.59 16.52
C ALA A 134 -19.17 11.17 16.06
N THR A 135 -20.32 10.64 16.44
CA THR A 135 -20.83 9.35 16.00
C THR A 135 -22.01 9.57 15.05
N ALA A 136 -21.90 9.07 13.83
CA ALA A 136 -22.92 9.26 12.81
C ALA A 136 -23.22 7.93 12.08
N ALA A 137 -24.50 7.55 12.10
CA ALA A 137 -25.04 6.50 11.22
C ALA A 137 -25.73 7.18 10.04
N ILE A 138 -25.26 6.97 8.81
CA ILE A 138 -25.74 7.69 7.62
C ILE A 138 -26.29 6.72 6.58
N THR A 139 -27.49 7.03 6.08
CA THR A 139 -28.10 6.41 4.89
C THR A 139 -28.46 7.53 3.90
N ALA A 140 -27.91 7.47 2.68
CA ALA A 140 -28.04 8.54 1.68
C ALA A 140 -28.09 7.99 0.24
N ASP A 141 -28.94 8.57 -0.63
CA ASP A 141 -28.91 8.32 -2.08
C ASP A 141 -28.13 9.40 -2.86
N GLY A 142 -27.51 10.35 -2.15
CA GLY A 142 -26.80 11.50 -2.70
C GLY A 142 -25.32 11.52 -2.37
N GLN A 143 -24.77 12.74 -2.25
CA GLN A 143 -23.41 12.95 -1.74
C GLN A 143 -23.44 12.93 -0.22
N VAL A 144 -22.41 12.35 0.40
CA VAL A 144 -22.20 12.38 1.85
C VAL A 144 -20.96 13.19 2.17
N MET A 145 -21.12 14.25 2.95
CA MET A 145 -20.03 15.08 3.44
C MET A 145 -20.03 15.07 4.97
N VAL A 146 -18.95 14.59 5.58
CA VAL A 146 -18.82 14.56 7.05
C VAL A 146 -17.51 15.17 7.47
N SER A 147 -17.57 16.12 8.39
CA SER A 147 -16.39 16.75 8.97
C SER A 147 -16.46 16.74 10.50
N SER A 148 -15.34 16.46 11.15
CA SER A 148 -15.22 16.51 12.61
C SER A 148 -13.84 16.98 13.05
N TYR A 149 -13.81 17.79 14.10
CA TYR A 149 -12.57 18.18 14.79
C TYR A 149 -12.07 17.13 15.78
N GLY A 150 -13.02 16.46 16.43
CA GLY A 150 -12.76 15.45 17.45
C GLY A 150 -12.52 14.07 16.84
N VAL A 151 -12.80 13.04 17.64
CA VAL A 151 -12.83 11.66 17.14
C VAL A 151 -14.10 11.47 16.30
N LEU A 152 -13.95 10.95 15.10
CA LEU A 152 -15.07 10.66 14.20
C LEU A 152 -15.30 9.16 14.09
N ASN A 153 -16.48 8.69 14.50
CA ASN A 153 -16.95 7.33 14.26
C ASN A 153 -18.11 7.41 13.26
N ILE A 154 -17.88 6.92 12.05
CA ILE A 154 -18.90 6.95 11.00
C ILE A 154 -19.23 5.54 10.55
N THR A 155 -20.52 5.24 10.55
CA THR A 155 -21.09 4.07 9.89
C THR A 155 -21.98 4.58 8.78
N ALA A 156 -21.54 4.42 7.54
CA ALA A 156 -22.38 4.72 6.39
C ALA A 156 -22.93 3.40 5.85
N SER A 157 -24.23 3.20 6.00
CA SER A 157 -24.96 2.06 5.47
C SER A 157 -25.69 2.44 4.20
N ASP A 158 -25.63 1.57 3.22
CA ASP A 158 -26.05 1.88 1.88
C ASP A 158 -27.59 1.95 1.76
N SER A 159 -28.11 3.06 1.22
CA SER A 159 -29.28 3.02 0.35
C SER A 159 -28.80 2.96 -1.11
N SER A 160 -29.70 2.69 -2.05
CA SER A 160 -29.40 2.14 -3.39
C SER A 160 -28.36 2.86 -4.27
N ALA A 161 -27.89 4.08 -3.96
CA ALA A 161 -26.89 4.79 -4.76
C ALA A 161 -26.18 5.96 -4.03
N VAL A 162 -25.13 5.73 -3.23
CA VAL A 162 -24.27 6.83 -2.75
C VAL A 162 -23.31 7.23 -3.88
N TYR A 163 -23.43 8.44 -4.44
CA TYR A 163 -22.56 8.86 -5.56
C TYR A 163 -21.12 9.13 -5.15
N GLY A 164 -20.91 9.59 -3.92
CA GLY A 164 -19.58 9.85 -3.39
C GLY A 164 -19.61 10.30 -1.95
N MET A 165 -18.50 10.05 -1.26
CA MET A 165 -18.36 10.33 0.16
C MET A 165 -17.05 11.07 0.44
N SER A 166 -17.14 12.16 1.18
CA SER A 166 -15.98 12.91 1.69
C SER A 166 -16.04 12.97 3.20
N ILE A 167 -15.05 12.37 3.85
CA ILE A 167 -14.91 12.33 5.31
C ILE A 167 -13.62 13.03 5.70
N THR A 168 -13.72 14.02 6.58
CA THR A 168 -12.56 14.72 7.13
C THR A 168 -12.62 14.69 8.66
N GLY A 169 -11.67 14.01 9.30
CA GLY A 169 -11.49 14.06 10.75
C GLY A 169 -10.13 14.64 11.11
N MET A 170 -10.06 15.60 12.02
CA MET A 170 -8.79 16.24 12.39
C MET A 170 -7.99 15.43 13.41
N ASN A 171 -8.65 14.53 14.14
CA ASN A 171 -8.03 13.62 15.08
C ASN A 171 -8.14 12.17 14.54
N ALA A 172 -8.61 11.21 15.34
CA ALA A 172 -8.85 9.85 14.88
C ALA A 172 -10.16 9.73 14.08
N VAL A 173 -10.13 8.92 13.01
CA VAL A 173 -11.32 8.53 12.23
C VAL A 173 -11.46 7.01 12.30
N THR A 174 -12.62 6.55 12.72
CA THR A 174 -13.09 5.17 12.55
C THR A 174 -14.20 5.16 11.52
N ALA A 175 -13.97 4.56 10.35
CA ALA A 175 -14.94 4.53 9.26
C ALA A 175 -15.37 3.09 8.94
N GLN A 176 -16.67 2.85 8.91
CA GLN A 176 -17.28 1.62 8.43
C GLN A 176 -18.23 1.98 7.28
N ILE A 177 -17.78 1.77 6.04
CA ILE A 177 -18.49 2.15 4.81
C ILE A 177 -18.73 0.90 3.97
N GLY A 178 -19.95 0.73 3.46
CA GLY A 178 -20.23 -0.30 2.45
C GLY A 178 -20.35 -1.73 2.97
N GLN A 179 -20.87 -1.92 4.18
CA GLN A 179 -21.19 -3.28 4.66
C GLN A 179 -22.43 -3.91 3.96
N GLY A 180 -22.97 -3.27 2.92
CA GLY A 180 -24.11 -3.72 2.11
C GLY A 180 -23.73 -4.10 0.68
N THR A 181 -24.74 -4.44 -0.13
CA THR A 181 -24.58 -4.83 -1.55
C THR A 181 -24.66 -3.64 -2.51
N ALA A 182 -24.67 -2.40 -2.03
CA ALA A 182 -25.06 -1.25 -2.85
C ALA A 182 -23.88 -0.44 -3.35
N ASN A 183 -24.17 0.33 -4.41
CA ASN A 183 -23.19 1.11 -5.15
C ASN A 183 -22.79 2.37 -4.39
N VAL A 184 -21.72 2.25 -3.59
CA VAL A 184 -20.94 3.40 -3.16
C VAL A 184 -20.00 3.77 -4.31
N GLY A 185 -20.10 5.01 -4.76
CA GLY A 185 -19.20 5.62 -5.72
C GLY A 185 -17.82 5.91 -5.10
N SER A 186 -17.21 7.03 -5.45
CA SER A 186 -15.86 7.34 -4.95
C SER A 186 -15.86 7.75 -3.48
N VAL A 187 -14.92 7.22 -2.70
CA VAL A 187 -14.76 7.55 -1.28
C VAL A 187 -13.45 8.29 -1.07
N SER A 188 -13.50 9.44 -0.39
CA SER A 188 -12.33 10.19 0.03
C SER A 188 -12.34 10.38 1.55
N ILE A 189 -11.29 9.92 2.21
CA ILE A 189 -11.12 10.04 3.67
C ILE A 189 -9.81 10.75 3.98
N VAL A 190 -9.88 11.80 4.80
CA VAL A 190 -8.71 12.50 5.34
C VAL A 190 -8.78 12.45 6.87
N ALA A 191 -7.78 11.83 7.48
CA ALA A 191 -7.62 11.74 8.94
C ALA A 191 -6.32 12.47 9.36
N GLY A 192 -6.45 13.48 10.22
CA GLY A 192 -5.32 14.20 10.81
C GLY A 192 -4.60 13.40 11.91
N GLY A 193 -5.21 12.32 12.40
CA GLY A 193 -4.64 11.37 13.36
C GLY A 193 -4.65 9.94 12.80
N GLN A 194 -5.08 8.97 13.61
CA GLN A 194 -5.22 7.58 13.16
C GLN A 194 -6.45 7.38 12.27
N LEU A 195 -6.34 6.46 11.32
CA LEU A 195 -7.47 6.04 10.49
C LEU A 195 -7.69 4.52 10.64
N GLN A 196 -8.90 4.12 11.04
CA GLN A 196 -9.23 2.73 11.29
C GLN A 196 -10.57 2.33 10.68
N GLY A 197 -10.76 1.04 10.40
CA GLY A 197 -12.06 0.45 10.06
C GLY A 197 -12.09 -0.29 8.74
N SER A 198 -13.18 -0.15 7.98
CA SER A 198 -13.38 -0.87 6.72
C SER A 198 -14.12 -0.01 5.70
N VAL A 199 -13.66 -0.02 4.46
CA VAL A 199 -14.32 0.61 3.31
C VAL A 199 -14.46 -0.43 2.22
N SER A 200 -15.70 -0.65 1.79
CA SER A 200 -16.01 -1.50 0.65
C SER A 200 -16.82 -0.68 -0.34
N THR A 201 -16.31 -0.52 -1.56
CA THR A 201 -17.01 0.18 -2.65
C THR A 201 -17.21 -0.73 -3.85
N THR A 202 -18.25 -0.45 -4.62
CA THR A 202 -18.58 -1.22 -5.82
C THR A 202 -18.61 -0.39 -7.09
N GLY A 203 -18.44 0.94 -7.00
CA GLY A 203 -18.63 1.86 -8.13
C GLY A 203 -17.65 3.02 -8.25
N GLY A 204 -16.53 3.06 -7.54
CA GLY A 204 -15.60 4.20 -7.61
C GLY A 204 -14.19 3.91 -7.14
N SER A 205 -13.32 4.92 -7.30
CA SER A 205 -11.97 4.91 -6.74
C SER A 205 -11.98 5.37 -5.29
N GLU A 206 -11.04 4.88 -4.51
CA GLU A 206 -10.88 5.23 -3.11
C GLU A 206 -9.61 6.04 -2.90
N SER A 207 -9.70 7.13 -2.14
CA SER A 207 -8.56 7.98 -1.81
C SER A 207 -8.51 8.23 -0.31
N LEU A 208 -7.51 7.67 0.35
CA LEU A 208 -7.37 7.72 1.79
C LEU A 208 -6.05 8.38 2.17
N LEU A 209 -6.12 9.32 3.09
CA LEU A 209 -4.97 10.01 3.66
C LEU A 209 -5.07 9.96 5.18
N SER A 210 -4.04 9.43 5.84
CA SER A 210 -3.88 9.43 7.29
C SER A 210 -2.53 10.03 7.67
N ALA A 211 -2.55 11.05 8.54
CA ALA A 211 -1.32 11.60 9.11
C ALA A 211 -0.69 10.63 10.13
N GLY A 212 -1.52 9.86 10.83
CA GLY A 212 -1.12 8.83 11.78
C GLY A 212 -1.06 7.44 11.15
N ALA A 213 -1.14 6.42 12.00
CA ALA A 213 -1.23 5.03 11.56
C ALA A 213 -2.57 4.77 10.85
N MET A 214 -2.54 3.88 9.87
CA MET A 214 -3.72 3.39 9.17
C MET A 214 -3.90 1.89 9.45
N SER A 215 -5.09 1.47 9.86
CA SER A 215 -5.48 0.05 10.00
C SER A 215 -6.85 -0.16 9.39
N MET A 216 -6.87 -0.52 8.11
CA MET A 216 -8.07 -0.53 7.31
C MET A 216 -8.17 -1.75 6.40
N ALA A 217 -9.36 -2.36 6.37
CA ALA A 217 -9.76 -3.25 5.29
C ALA A 217 -10.38 -2.41 4.16
N LEU A 218 -9.74 -2.36 3.00
CA LEU A 218 -10.19 -1.63 1.81
C LEU A 218 -10.53 -2.63 0.70
N THR A 219 -11.69 -2.48 0.07
CA THR A 219 -12.18 -3.42 -0.95
C THR A 219 -12.92 -2.66 -2.05
N ALA A 220 -12.34 -2.60 -3.25
CA ALA A 220 -12.93 -1.97 -4.44
C ALA A 220 -12.97 -3.00 -5.60
N ASN A 221 -13.88 -3.97 -5.53
CA ASN A 221 -13.72 -5.26 -6.24
C ASN A 221 -14.74 -5.59 -7.34
N THR A 222 -15.75 -4.76 -7.61
CA THR A 222 -16.87 -5.20 -8.48
C THR A 222 -16.94 -4.54 -9.85
N GLY A 223 -16.16 -3.50 -10.11
CA GLY A 223 -16.06 -2.87 -11.44
C GLY A 223 -14.70 -3.11 -12.09
N PRO A 224 -14.54 -3.09 -13.41
CA PRO A 224 -13.23 -2.88 -14.02
C PRO A 224 -12.70 -1.49 -13.61
N ASP A 225 -11.39 -1.37 -13.43
CA ASP A 225 -10.69 -0.08 -13.22
C ASP A 225 -11.00 0.66 -11.91
N GLN A 226 -11.29 -0.06 -10.81
CA GLN A 226 -11.41 0.58 -9.50
C GLN A 226 -10.05 0.67 -8.84
N ASP A 227 -9.57 1.90 -8.69
CA ASP A 227 -8.27 2.18 -8.11
C ASP A 227 -8.38 2.55 -6.63
N ILE A 228 -7.42 2.11 -5.84
CA ILE A 228 -7.25 2.54 -4.45
C ILE A 228 -5.95 3.31 -4.33
N THR A 229 -6.02 4.53 -3.80
CA THR A 229 -4.86 5.29 -3.36
C THR A 229 -4.90 5.46 -1.85
N ALA A 230 -3.90 4.92 -1.14
CA ALA A 230 -3.80 5.02 0.31
C ALA A 230 -2.47 5.64 0.73
N THR A 231 -2.50 6.72 1.49
CA THR A 231 -1.33 7.37 2.07
C THR A 231 -1.39 7.29 3.59
N ALA A 232 -0.48 6.54 4.20
CA ALA A 232 -0.42 6.28 5.64
C ALA A 232 0.91 6.78 6.21
N LEU A 233 0.93 8.01 6.70
CA LEU A 233 2.18 8.70 7.05
C LEU A 233 2.79 8.17 8.35
N GLY A 234 1.94 7.76 9.30
CA GLY A 234 2.35 7.14 10.56
C GLY A 234 2.53 5.62 10.50
N GLY A 235 2.43 5.00 9.33
CA GLY A 235 2.53 3.54 9.15
C GLY A 235 1.21 2.89 8.74
N LEU A 236 1.30 1.66 8.23
CA LEU A 236 0.17 0.81 7.83
C LEU A 236 0.21 -0.47 8.66
N THR A 237 -0.89 -0.88 9.29
CA THR A 237 -0.91 -2.05 10.21
C THR A 237 -2.21 -2.85 10.09
N GLY A 238 -2.10 -4.16 9.83
CA GLY A 238 -3.24 -5.10 9.80
C GLY A 238 -4.28 -4.74 8.75
N SER A 239 -3.81 -4.23 7.60
CA SER A 239 -4.67 -3.76 6.52
C SER A 239 -4.70 -4.78 5.39
N ASP A 240 -5.90 -5.09 4.92
CA ASP A 240 -6.15 -5.81 3.67
C ASP A 240 -6.64 -4.80 2.64
N ILE A 241 -5.87 -4.53 1.59
CA ILE A 241 -6.20 -3.56 0.55
C ILE A 241 -6.39 -4.31 -0.76
N THR A 242 -7.62 -4.43 -1.24
CA THR A 242 -7.93 -5.14 -2.49
C THR A 242 -8.67 -4.23 -3.46
N ALA A 243 -8.21 -4.16 -4.70
CA ALA A 243 -8.89 -3.45 -5.78
C ALA A 243 -8.86 -4.26 -7.09
N SER A 244 -9.88 -4.08 -7.94
CA SER A 244 -9.89 -4.65 -9.29
C SER A 244 -8.96 -3.92 -10.27
N GLY A 245 -8.66 -2.64 -10.00
CA GLY A 245 -7.76 -1.79 -10.77
C GLY A 245 -6.35 -1.76 -10.20
N LEU A 246 -5.77 -0.57 -10.14
CA LEU A 246 -4.45 -0.29 -9.58
C LEU A 246 -4.57 0.00 -8.08
N VAL A 247 -3.66 -0.56 -7.28
CA VAL A 247 -3.49 -0.17 -5.88
C VAL A 247 -2.20 0.63 -5.74
N SER A 248 -2.29 1.87 -5.27
CA SER A 248 -1.16 2.76 -4.99
C SER A 248 -1.09 3.07 -3.50
N VAL A 249 -0.01 2.63 -2.83
CA VAL A 249 0.17 2.79 -1.38
C VAL A 249 1.46 3.54 -1.10
N LEU A 250 1.34 4.62 -0.32
CA LEU A 250 2.46 5.37 0.22
C LEU A 250 2.49 5.27 1.75
N ILE A 251 3.57 4.75 2.31
CA ILE A 251 3.78 4.62 3.75
C ILE A 251 4.91 5.57 4.16
N GLY A 252 4.60 6.60 4.95
CA GLY A 252 5.52 7.71 5.22
C GLY A 252 6.63 7.42 6.24
N GLY A 253 6.46 6.41 7.10
CA GLY A 253 7.28 6.07 8.27
C GLY A 253 8.69 6.67 8.36
N VAL A 254 8.79 7.94 8.75
CA VAL A 254 10.05 8.61 9.11
C VAL A 254 10.31 8.32 10.59
N GLY A 255 11.17 7.35 10.89
CA GLY A 255 11.59 7.03 12.26
C GLY A 255 11.41 5.58 12.71
N GLY A 256 11.31 4.61 11.78
CA GLY A 256 11.16 3.19 12.13
C GLY A 256 9.72 2.71 12.23
N GLY A 257 8.76 3.46 11.68
CA GLY A 257 7.42 2.95 11.44
C GLY A 257 7.49 1.79 10.43
N SER A 258 7.27 0.57 10.91
CA SER A 258 7.09 -0.61 10.06
C SER A 258 5.71 -0.58 9.44
N GLY A 259 5.62 -0.76 8.12
CA GLY A 259 4.37 -1.11 7.47
C GLY A 259 4.17 -2.62 7.60
N ALA A 260 3.18 -3.06 8.36
CA ALA A 260 2.73 -4.46 8.40
C ALA A 260 1.34 -4.53 7.73
N ALA A 261 1.30 -4.85 6.44
CA ALA A 261 0.03 -5.13 5.77
C ALA A 261 -0.18 -6.64 5.73
N ASP A 262 -1.42 -7.10 5.92
CA ASP A 262 -1.71 -8.52 5.73
C ASP A 262 -1.65 -8.83 4.22
N SER A 263 -2.35 -8.02 3.41
CA SER A 263 -2.29 -8.11 1.95
C SER A 263 -2.56 -6.78 1.22
N ILE A 264 -1.87 -6.56 0.10
CA ILE A 264 -2.14 -5.48 -0.87
C ILE A 264 -2.30 -6.13 -2.25
N ALA A 265 -3.49 -6.08 -2.82
CA ALA A 265 -3.86 -6.78 -4.03
C ALA A 265 -4.54 -5.84 -5.04
N GLY A 266 -3.98 -5.71 -6.25
CA GLY A 266 -4.56 -4.91 -7.34
C GLY A 266 -4.68 -5.71 -8.63
N GLY A 267 -5.87 -5.78 -9.22
CA GLY A 267 -6.11 -6.56 -10.44
C GLY A 267 -5.21 -6.16 -11.61
N GLN A 268 -4.92 -4.86 -11.75
CA GLN A 268 -4.09 -4.28 -12.82
C GLN A 268 -2.68 -3.87 -12.40
N GLY A 269 -2.40 -3.85 -11.09
CA GLY A 269 -1.06 -3.64 -10.59
C GLY A 269 -1.04 -3.21 -9.12
N VAL A 270 0.16 -3.21 -8.56
CA VAL A 270 0.44 -2.63 -7.23
C VAL A 270 1.65 -1.73 -7.33
N SER A 271 1.51 -0.51 -6.84
CA SER A 271 2.59 0.45 -6.64
C SER A 271 2.73 0.73 -5.15
N LEU A 272 3.78 0.23 -4.52
CA LEU A 272 4.06 0.44 -3.10
C LEU A 272 5.31 1.30 -2.94
N THR A 273 5.22 2.34 -2.11
CA THR A 273 6.40 3.02 -1.60
C THR A 273 6.33 3.11 -0.09
N ALA A 274 7.30 2.52 0.60
CA ALA A 274 7.42 2.57 2.05
C ALA A 274 8.71 3.28 2.45
N GLY A 275 8.62 4.35 3.23
CA GLY A 275 9.79 5.05 3.78
C GLY A 275 10.54 4.25 4.84
N GLY A 276 9.85 3.31 5.51
CA GLY A 276 10.39 2.42 6.54
C GLY A 276 10.57 0.98 6.07
N SER A 277 10.34 0.02 6.98
CA SER A 277 10.30 -1.40 6.63
C SER A 277 8.91 -1.78 6.14
N PHE A 278 8.82 -2.87 5.36
CA PHE A 278 7.55 -3.43 4.94
C PHE A 278 7.51 -4.93 5.19
N GLU A 279 6.44 -5.37 5.84
CA GLU A 279 6.09 -6.77 6.07
C GLU A 279 4.70 -7.03 5.51
N GLY A 280 4.53 -8.09 4.72
CA GLY A 280 3.23 -8.43 4.16
C GLY A 280 3.24 -9.18 2.83
N SER A 281 2.07 -9.22 2.20
CA SER A 281 1.88 -9.80 0.86
C SER A 281 1.48 -8.78 -0.19
N LEU A 282 1.96 -8.95 -1.41
CA LEU A 282 1.60 -8.14 -2.58
C LEU A 282 1.04 -9.05 -3.69
N ALA A 283 -0.07 -8.68 -4.32
CA ALA A 283 -0.65 -9.47 -5.39
C ALA A 283 -1.15 -8.63 -6.56
N SER A 284 -0.93 -9.10 -7.78
CA SER A 284 -1.58 -8.56 -8.97
C SER A 284 -1.89 -9.66 -9.97
N ALA A 285 -3.17 -9.83 -10.29
CA ALA A 285 -3.63 -10.93 -11.13
C ALA A 285 -3.15 -10.80 -12.58
N SER A 286 -3.18 -9.59 -13.14
CA SER A 286 -2.83 -9.32 -14.54
C SER A 286 -1.80 -8.20 -14.71
N GLY A 287 -1.40 -7.57 -13.62
CA GLY A 287 -0.58 -6.37 -13.62
C GLY A 287 0.87 -6.56 -13.28
N THR A 288 1.54 -5.43 -13.14
CA THR A 288 2.90 -5.33 -12.60
C THR A 288 2.87 -4.99 -11.10
N ILE A 289 3.88 -5.43 -10.36
CA ILE A 289 4.13 -4.99 -9.00
C ILE A 289 5.43 -4.19 -8.99
N SER A 290 5.37 -2.95 -8.50
CA SER A 290 6.53 -2.10 -8.24
C SER A 290 6.53 -1.72 -6.77
N ALA A 291 7.56 -2.12 -6.03
CA ALA A 291 7.71 -1.76 -4.62
C ALA A 291 9.09 -1.18 -4.31
N ILE A 292 9.09 -0.02 -3.64
CA ILE A 292 10.28 0.65 -3.13
C ILE A 292 10.19 0.72 -1.61
N ILE A 293 11.17 0.16 -0.91
CA ILE A 293 11.17 0.01 0.55
C ILE A 293 12.44 0.66 1.11
N GLY A 294 12.27 1.62 2.03
CA GLY A 294 13.34 2.46 2.55
C GLY A 294 14.28 1.76 3.51
N THR A 295 13.90 0.60 4.05
CA THR A 295 14.76 -0.24 4.90
C THR A 295 14.57 -1.72 4.55
N ASP A 296 14.12 -2.57 5.47
CA ASP A 296 13.98 -4.01 5.29
C ASP A 296 12.61 -4.40 4.73
N ALA A 297 12.60 -5.42 3.88
CA ALA A 297 11.42 -6.06 3.32
C ALA A 297 11.32 -7.51 3.82
N ALA A 298 10.27 -7.81 4.58
CA ALA A 298 9.92 -9.15 5.03
C ALA A 298 8.65 -9.62 4.30
N LEU A 299 8.83 -10.25 3.14
CA LEU A 299 7.73 -10.53 2.21
C LEU A 299 7.19 -11.94 2.40
N THR A 300 5.92 -12.05 2.78
CA THR A 300 5.25 -13.35 2.91
C THR A 300 4.96 -13.96 1.54
N SER A 301 4.37 -13.17 0.65
CA SER A 301 4.18 -13.55 -0.76
C SER A 301 4.11 -12.33 -1.68
N VAL A 302 4.67 -12.42 -2.89
CA VAL A 302 4.53 -11.41 -3.95
C VAL A 302 4.21 -12.15 -5.25
N THR A 303 3.03 -11.92 -5.84
CA THR A 303 2.65 -12.59 -7.10
C THR A 303 2.15 -11.55 -8.10
N ALA A 304 2.80 -11.42 -9.25
CA ALA A 304 2.32 -10.58 -10.35
C ALA A 304 2.08 -11.40 -11.62
N GLY A 305 0.99 -11.12 -12.33
CA GLY A 305 0.69 -11.70 -13.65
C GLY A 305 1.69 -11.29 -14.73
N GLN A 306 2.37 -10.14 -14.57
CA GLN A 306 3.42 -9.66 -15.47
C GLN A 306 4.75 -9.52 -14.74
N ASP A 307 5.22 -8.29 -14.53
CA ASP A 307 6.55 -8.02 -13.97
C ASP A 307 6.49 -7.73 -12.47
N VAL A 308 7.57 -8.08 -11.78
CA VAL A 308 7.82 -7.70 -10.38
C VAL A 308 9.13 -6.93 -10.33
N THR A 309 9.07 -5.70 -9.83
CA THR A 309 10.23 -4.89 -9.45
C THR A 309 10.18 -4.62 -7.95
N LEU A 310 11.12 -5.19 -7.18
CA LEU A 310 11.22 -4.94 -5.74
C LEU A 310 12.59 -4.40 -5.40
N ILE A 311 12.61 -3.27 -4.72
CA ILE A 311 13.82 -2.60 -4.32
C ILE A 311 13.74 -2.25 -2.84
N ALA A 312 14.71 -2.70 -2.06
CA ALA A 312 14.82 -2.35 -0.65
C ALA A 312 16.23 -1.82 -0.35
N LEU A 313 16.33 -0.72 0.41
CA LEU A 313 17.63 -0.19 0.84
C LEU A 313 18.33 -1.06 1.90
N GLY A 314 17.55 -1.84 2.65
CA GLY A 314 18.03 -2.82 3.61
C GLY A 314 17.98 -4.24 3.06
N HIS A 315 17.50 -5.16 3.88
CA HIS A 315 17.43 -6.58 3.60
C HIS A 315 16.15 -6.92 2.83
N ILE A 316 16.20 -7.87 1.90
CA ILE A 316 15.02 -8.52 1.36
C ILE A 316 15.03 -9.97 1.81
N THR A 317 14.01 -10.34 2.58
CA THR A 317 13.77 -11.72 3.02
C THR A 317 12.37 -12.14 2.59
N THR A 318 12.21 -13.39 2.16
CA THR A 318 10.91 -13.93 1.76
C THR A 318 10.54 -15.17 2.55
N GLY A 319 9.24 -15.47 2.62
CA GLY A 319 8.73 -16.66 3.28
C GLY A 319 9.31 -17.97 2.71
N SER A 320 9.24 -19.06 3.48
CA SER A 320 9.81 -20.35 3.12
C SER A 320 9.06 -21.10 2.00
N GLY A 321 7.94 -20.57 1.53
CA GLY A 321 7.15 -21.18 0.45
C GLY A 321 7.89 -21.15 -0.89
N THR A 322 7.70 -22.17 -1.72
CA THR A 322 8.20 -22.18 -3.10
C THR A 322 7.65 -20.97 -3.86
N ASN A 323 8.52 -20.21 -4.53
CA ASN A 323 8.17 -18.99 -5.26
C ASN A 323 7.43 -17.96 -4.41
N ALA A 324 7.89 -17.72 -3.18
CA ALA A 324 7.36 -16.66 -2.34
C ALA A 324 7.32 -15.30 -3.06
N VAL A 325 8.22 -15.03 -4.01
CA VAL A 325 8.10 -13.93 -4.96
C VAL A 325 8.04 -14.50 -6.38
N TYR A 326 6.98 -14.21 -7.14
CA TYR A 326 6.75 -14.69 -8.50
C TYR A 326 6.33 -13.58 -9.46
N ALA A 327 7.01 -13.50 -10.60
CA ALA A 327 6.62 -12.69 -11.75
C ALA A 327 6.19 -13.58 -12.92
N GLY A 328 5.07 -13.29 -13.57
CA GLY A 328 4.66 -13.98 -14.79
C GLY A 328 5.62 -13.79 -15.97
N GLN A 329 6.36 -12.67 -16.01
CA GLN A 329 7.28 -12.34 -17.10
C GLN A 329 8.69 -11.99 -16.60
N THR A 330 8.92 -10.80 -16.05
CA THR A 330 10.25 -10.36 -15.61
C THR A 330 10.29 -10.13 -14.11
N LEU A 331 11.30 -10.70 -13.46
CA LEU A 331 11.60 -10.47 -12.06
C LEU A 331 12.85 -9.61 -11.92
N GLN A 332 12.74 -8.47 -11.23
CA GLN A 332 13.87 -7.59 -10.91
C GLN A 332 13.90 -7.30 -9.41
N ILE A 333 14.97 -7.73 -8.73
CA ILE A 333 15.12 -7.58 -7.28
C ILE A 333 16.46 -6.90 -6.97
N ALA A 334 16.42 -5.87 -6.12
CA ALA A 334 17.62 -5.21 -5.60
C ALA A 334 17.54 -5.00 -4.09
N ALA A 335 18.48 -5.56 -3.35
CA ALA A 335 18.64 -5.37 -1.90
C ALA A 335 19.91 -4.56 -1.61
N GLY A 336 19.80 -3.49 -0.81
CA GLY A 336 20.96 -2.73 -0.34
C GLY A 336 21.74 -3.45 0.78
N GLY A 337 21.13 -4.44 1.42
CA GLY A 337 21.75 -5.33 2.41
C GLY A 337 21.78 -6.77 1.93
N TYR A 338 21.20 -7.67 2.72
CA TYR A 338 21.13 -9.10 2.44
C TYR A 338 19.94 -9.46 1.53
N LEU A 339 20.12 -10.43 0.64
CA LEU A 339 19.04 -10.98 -0.19
C LEU A 339 18.87 -12.48 0.05
N ALA A 340 17.72 -12.89 0.57
CA ALA A 340 17.38 -14.31 0.74
C ALA A 340 15.91 -14.58 0.50
N GLY A 341 15.60 -15.78 0.03
CA GLY A 341 14.23 -16.18 -0.24
C GLY A 341 14.09 -17.07 -1.46
N ASN A 342 12.84 -17.44 -1.74
CA ASN A 342 12.45 -18.16 -2.94
C ASN A 342 11.85 -17.20 -3.98
N PHE A 343 12.39 -17.23 -5.20
CA PHE A 343 12.10 -16.32 -6.30
C PHE A 343 11.76 -17.12 -7.56
N GLY A 344 10.71 -16.71 -8.26
CA GLY A 344 10.18 -17.36 -9.45
C GLY A 344 9.94 -16.37 -10.58
N SER A 345 10.20 -16.78 -11.82
CA SER A 345 9.86 -15.98 -13.01
C SER A 345 9.38 -16.87 -14.16
N GLY A 346 8.27 -16.49 -14.79
CA GLY A 346 7.81 -17.08 -16.05
C GLY A 346 8.66 -16.67 -17.27
N GLY A 347 9.58 -15.73 -17.10
CA GLY A 347 10.57 -15.30 -18.09
C GLY A 347 11.92 -15.07 -17.44
N ASN A 348 12.46 -13.86 -17.51
CA ASN A 348 13.81 -13.55 -17.01
C ASN A 348 13.79 -13.17 -15.52
N ALA A 349 14.90 -13.41 -14.82
CA ALA A 349 15.12 -12.98 -13.44
C ALA A 349 16.47 -12.29 -13.27
N GLN A 350 16.46 -11.10 -12.68
CA GLN A 350 17.64 -10.33 -12.32
C GLN A 350 17.61 -10.00 -10.82
N LEU A 351 18.64 -10.44 -10.10
CA LEU A 351 18.76 -10.28 -8.66
C LEU A 351 20.10 -9.61 -8.33
N ALA A 352 20.07 -8.60 -7.46
CA ALA A 352 21.25 -7.89 -7.01
C ALA A 352 21.22 -7.66 -5.49
N ALA A 353 22.37 -7.82 -4.84
CA ALA A 353 22.56 -7.48 -3.43
C ALA A 353 23.87 -6.70 -3.22
N LEU A 354 23.86 -5.65 -2.38
CA LEU A 354 25.10 -5.00 -1.95
C LEU A 354 25.73 -5.67 -0.71
N GLY A 355 24.99 -6.55 -0.03
CA GLY A 355 25.51 -7.45 0.99
C GLY A 355 25.73 -8.86 0.43
N SER A 356 25.57 -9.87 1.29
CA SER A 356 25.55 -11.27 0.86
C SER A 356 24.19 -11.67 0.29
N ALA A 357 24.14 -12.70 -0.54
CA ALA A 357 22.92 -13.18 -1.17
C ALA A 357 22.83 -14.71 -1.11
N THR A 358 21.69 -15.24 -0.67
CA THR A 358 21.38 -16.68 -0.69
C THR A 358 20.01 -16.94 -1.36
N PRO A 359 19.78 -16.46 -2.60
CA PRO A 359 18.49 -16.63 -3.24
C PRO A 359 18.32 -18.06 -3.79
N SER A 360 17.12 -18.59 -3.66
CA SER A 360 16.65 -19.77 -4.39
C SER A 360 15.80 -19.26 -5.56
N VAL A 361 16.26 -19.44 -6.80
CA VAL A 361 15.67 -18.81 -8.00
C VAL A 361 15.30 -19.88 -9.03
N ASN A 362 14.06 -19.84 -9.52
CA ASN A 362 13.61 -20.64 -10.65
C ASN A 362 13.03 -19.72 -11.74
N ALA A 363 13.62 -19.73 -12.93
CA ALA A 363 13.16 -18.91 -14.05
C ALA A 363 13.02 -19.75 -15.32
N VAL A 364 11.97 -19.52 -16.12
CA VAL A 364 11.85 -20.16 -17.44
C VAL A 364 12.85 -19.59 -18.43
N GLY A 365 13.18 -18.30 -18.33
CA GLY A 365 14.17 -17.61 -19.15
C GLY A 365 15.55 -17.57 -18.49
N ASN A 366 16.21 -16.42 -18.61
CA ASN A 366 17.58 -16.22 -18.14
C ASN A 366 17.63 -15.76 -16.68
N ILE A 367 18.70 -16.11 -15.96
CA ILE A 367 18.97 -15.66 -14.59
C ILE A 367 20.29 -14.88 -14.55
N VAL A 368 20.25 -13.69 -13.97
CA VAL A 368 21.45 -12.92 -13.59
C VAL A 368 21.42 -12.67 -12.09
N ILE A 369 22.44 -13.14 -11.36
CA ILE A 369 22.58 -12.87 -9.92
C ILE A 369 23.91 -12.19 -9.64
N SER A 370 23.83 -11.05 -8.95
CA SER A 370 25.00 -10.27 -8.55
C SER A 370 25.00 -9.96 -7.05
N SER A 371 26.18 -9.99 -6.43
CA SER A 371 26.36 -9.73 -5.00
C SER A 371 27.69 -9.03 -4.74
N LEU A 372 27.73 -8.01 -3.88
CA LEU A 372 29.02 -7.49 -3.41
C LEU A 372 29.62 -8.32 -2.28
N GLY A 373 28.80 -9.07 -1.54
CA GLY A 373 29.22 -10.05 -0.54
C GLY A 373 29.23 -11.48 -1.09
N VAL A 374 29.14 -12.46 -0.19
CA VAL A 374 29.10 -13.89 -0.55
C VAL A 374 27.78 -14.23 -1.25
N LEU A 375 27.86 -14.91 -2.38
CA LEU A 375 26.73 -15.35 -3.20
C LEU A 375 26.56 -16.87 -3.09
N THR A 376 25.57 -17.37 -2.36
CA THR A 376 25.27 -18.81 -2.24
C THR A 376 23.89 -19.15 -2.83
N PRO A 377 23.73 -19.09 -4.16
CA PRO A 377 22.44 -19.27 -4.81
C PRO A 377 22.08 -20.74 -4.98
N VAL A 378 20.79 -21.01 -5.06
CA VAL A 378 20.20 -22.21 -5.66
C VAL A 378 19.44 -21.76 -6.89
N ALA A 379 20.04 -21.84 -8.08
CA ALA A 379 19.48 -21.28 -9.31
C ALA A 379 19.14 -22.37 -10.34
N THR A 380 17.96 -22.28 -10.93
CA THR A 380 17.55 -23.10 -12.08
C THR A 380 16.93 -22.20 -13.14
N ALA A 381 17.57 -22.11 -14.30
CA ALA A 381 17.09 -21.34 -15.45
C ALA A 381 16.68 -22.30 -16.57
N GLY A 382 15.62 -22.01 -17.31
CA GLY A 382 15.34 -22.66 -18.59
C GLY A 382 16.24 -22.15 -19.71
N GLY A 383 16.75 -20.91 -19.59
CA GLY A 383 17.76 -20.33 -20.47
C GLY A 383 19.15 -20.27 -19.82
N ASP A 384 19.78 -19.10 -19.91
CA ASP A 384 21.15 -18.87 -19.48
C ASP A 384 21.27 -18.43 -18.01
N ILE A 385 22.42 -18.69 -17.39
CA ILE A 385 22.79 -18.19 -16.07
C ILE A 385 24.05 -17.34 -16.12
N GLN A 386 24.03 -16.21 -15.42
CA GLN A 386 25.21 -15.40 -15.08
C GLN A 386 25.30 -15.18 -13.57
N LEU A 387 26.47 -15.47 -12.97
CA LEU A 387 26.73 -15.30 -11.54
C LEU A 387 27.93 -14.40 -11.30
N ILE A 388 27.75 -13.34 -10.52
CA ILE A 388 28.81 -12.37 -10.20
C ILE A 388 28.87 -12.12 -8.70
N SER A 389 30.03 -12.34 -8.08
CA SER A 389 30.26 -12.01 -6.67
C SER A 389 31.55 -11.20 -6.48
N TYR A 390 31.49 -10.16 -5.65
CA TYR A 390 32.68 -9.47 -5.12
C TYR A 390 33.08 -9.96 -3.71
N GLY A 391 32.47 -11.07 -3.27
CA GLY A 391 32.98 -11.94 -2.21
C GLY A 391 33.27 -13.32 -2.81
N GLY A 392 32.81 -14.39 -2.16
CA GLY A 392 32.85 -15.76 -2.71
C GLY A 392 31.54 -16.17 -3.39
N ILE A 393 31.59 -17.13 -4.31
CA ILE A 393 30.41 -17.88 -4.76
C ILE A 393 30.37 -19.18 -3.95
N GLY A 394 29.37 -19.33 -3.10
CA GLY A 394 29.27 -20.41 -2.12
C GLY A 394 30.26 -20.28 -0.97
N THR A 395 30.25 -21.27 -0.09
CA THR A 395 31.15 -21.44 1.04
C THR A 395 31.59 -22.91 1.14
N ALA A 396 32.67 -23.18 1.87
CA ALA A 396 33.16 -24.55 2.07
C ALA A 396 32.12 -25.50 2.70
N THR A 397 31.17 -24.96 3.48
CA THR A 397 30.11 -25.75 4.15
C THR A 397 28.75 -25.69 3.45
N SER A 398 28.56 -24.73 2.55
CA SER A 398 27.32 -24.53 1.81
C SER A 398 27.69 -24.03 0.41
N GLY A 399 27.82 -24.98 -0.51
CA GLY A 399 28.15 -24.69 -1.91
C GLY A 399 26.97 -24.05 -2.64
N ALA A 400 27.27 -23.25 -3.65
CA ALA A 400 26.26 -22.76 -4.59
C ALA A 400 25.79 -23.90 -5.51
N THR A 401 24.57 -23.81 -6.02
CA THR A 401 24.09 -24.71 -7.08
C THR A 401 23.47 -23.91 -8.19
N ALA A 402 23.89 -24.12 -9.43
CA ALA A 402 23.26 -23.50 -10.59
C ALA A 402 23.10 -24.49 -11.74
N THR A 403 21.91 -24.57 -12.31
CA THR A 403 21.59 -25.39 -13.47
C THR A 403 20.96 -24.49 -14.54
N ALA A 404 21.70 -24.23 -15.61
CA ALA A 404 21.21 -23.53 -16.78
C ALA A 404 20.66 -24.54 -17.80
N GLY A 405 19.44 -24.31 -18.28
CA GLY A 405 18.83 -25.09 -19.37
C GLY A 405 19.49 -24.84 -20.72
N HIS A 406 20.31 -23.79 -20.82
CA HIS A 406 21.21 -23.55 -21.95
C HIS A 406 22.65 -23.33 -21.44
N ASP A 407 23.11 -22.09 -21.27
CA ASP A 407 24.51 -21.81 -20.91
C ASP A 407 24.69 -21.25 -19.50
N ILE A 408 25.79 -21.60 -18.83
CA ILE A 408 26.36 -20.71 -17.81
C ILE A 408 27.32 -19.77 -18.55
N THR A 409 26.83 -18.60 -18.95
CA THR A 409 27.55 -17.67 -19.83
C THR A 409 28.79 -17.07 -19.15
N GLN A 410 28.67 -16.71 -17.88
CA GLN A 410 29.77 -16.16 -17.09
C GLN A 410 29.59 -16.43 -15.60
N MET A 411 30.70 -16.76 -14.95
CA MET A 411 30.82 -16.85 -13.50
C MET A 411 32.08 -16.12 -13.04
N MET A 412 31.93 -15.19 -12.10
CA MET A 412 33.05 -14.41 -11.60
C MET A 412 32.96 -14.22 -10.08
N SER A 413 34.06 -14.44 -9.37
CA SER A 413 34.16 -14.26 -7.91
C SER A 413 35.52 -13.68 -7.51
N THR A 414 35.55 -12.61 -6.69
CA THR A 414 36.81 -12.07 -6.12
C THR A 414 37.39 -12.92 -4.98
N GLY A 415 36.55 -13.71 -4.34
CA GLY A 415 36.90 -14.74 -3.39
C GLY A 415 36.73 -16.15 -4.00
N PRO A 416 36.57 -17.17 -3.16
CA PRO A 416 36.55 -18.55 -3.61
C PRO A 416 35.23 -18.93 -4.29
N ILE A 417 35.27 -19.97 -5.13
CA ILE A 417 34.10 -20.56 -5.79
C ILE A 417 33.91 -21.99 -5.28
N TYR A 418 32.79 -22.25 -4.64
CA TYR A 418 32.34 -23.56 -4.14
C TYR A 418 30.97 -23.91 -4.71
N GLY A 419 30.77 -25.18 -5.08
CA GLY A 419 29.45 -25.65 -5.46
C GLY A 419 29.41 -26.60 -6.65
N THR A 420 28.21 -26.70 -7.24
CA THR A 420 27.92 -27.51 -8.43
C THR A 420 27.25 -26.65 -9.49
N PHE A 421 27.82 -26.65 -10.68
CA PHE A 421 27.41 -25.77 -11.77
C PHE A 421 27.24 -26.60 -13.05
N ILE A 422 26.04 -26.55 -13.62
CA ILE A 422 25.66 -27.34 -14.78
C ILE A 422 25.16 -26.38 -15.85
N GLY A 423 25.85 -26.36 -16.99
CA GLY A 423 25.35 -25.76 -18.22
C GLY A 423 24.91 -26.89 -19.15
N ASP A 424 23.62 -26.94 -19.47
CA ASP A 424 23.09 -28.03 -20.29
C ASP A 424 23.69 -28.04 -21.69
N HIS A 425 24.03 -26.87 -22.22
CA HIS A 425 24.72 -26.65 -23.49
C HIS A 425 26.21 -26.39 -23.26
N ALA A 426 26.59 -25.22 -22.74
CA ALA A 426 27.98 -24.85 -22.48
C ALA A 426 28.20 -24.15 -21.13
N ILE A 427 29.47 -24.07 -20.75
CA ILE A 427 29.93 -23.17 -19.69
C ILE A 427 30.95 -22.22 -20.33
N GLY A 428 30.68 -20.93 -20.28
CA GLY A 428 31.55 -19.89 -20.81
C GLY A 428 32.79 -19.70 -19.95
N SER A 429 32.93 -18.51 -19.35
CA SER A 429 34.09 -18.17 -18.52
C SER A 429 33.79 -18.32 -17.03
N VAL A 430 34.64 -19.07 -16.33
CA VAL A 430 34.67 -19.17 -14.87
C VAL A 430 35.95 -18.51 -14.35
N GLN A 431 35.82 -17.46 -13.56
CA GLN A 431 36.93 -16.67 -13.03
C GLN A 431 36.83 -16.54 -11.51
N GLY A 432 37.76 -17.16 -10.79
CA GLY A 432 37.91 -17.05 -9.35
C GLY A 432 39.22 -16.35 -8.99
N PHE A 433 39.17 -15.26 -8.23
CA PHE A 433 40.39 -14.57 -7.79
C PHE A 433 40.99 -15.17 -6.50
N ASP A 434 40.52 -16.36 -6.12
CA ASP A 434 41.01 -17.20 -5.03
C ASP A 434 40.91 -18.69 -5.46
N LEU A 435 40.74 -19.61 -4.51
CA LEU A 435 40.44 -21.03 -4.72
C LEU A 435 39.14 -21.25 -5.50
N ILE A 436 39.20 -22.09 -6.53
CA ILE A 436 38.02 -22.75 -7.09
C ILE A 436 38.01 -24.18 -6.57
N ASP A 437 36.99 -24.56 -5.81
CA ASP A 437 36.74 -25.94 -5.34
C ASP A 437 35.28 -26.31 -5.62
N ALA A 438 35.02 -26.63 -6.88
CA ALA A 438 33.67 -26.79 -7.39
C ALA A 438 33.59 -27.87 -8.48
N SER A 439 32.37 -28.34 -8.75
CA SER A 439 32.07 -29.21 -9.87
C SER A 439 31.43 -28.43 -11.01
N PHE A 440 32.00 -28.54 -12.21
CA PHE A 440 31.47 -27.96 -13.43
C PHE A 440 31.12 -29.07 -14.42
N THR A 441 29.93 -28.99 -15.02
CA THR A 441 29.48 -29.92 -16.06
C THR A 441 28.88 -29.16 -17.24
N ALA A 442 29.45 -29.33 -18.43
CA ALA A 442 28.97 -28.74 -19.68
C ALA A 442 28.46 -29.81 -20.66
N GLY A 443 27.31 -29.58 -21.28
CA GLY A 443 26.76 -30.44 -22.34
C GLY A 443 26.11 -31.72 -21.79
N THR A 444 25.08 -31.58 -20.95
CA THR A 444 24.40 -32.70 -20.29
C THR A 444 23.24 -33.29 -21.08
N SER A 445 22.53 -32.52 -21.90
CA SER A 445 21.45 -33.02 -22.75
C SER A 445 21.91 -33.23 -24.18
N GLN A 446 21.42 -34.27 -24.86
CA GLN A 446 21.71 -34.50 -26.28
C GLN A 446 20.98 -33.51 -27.22
N GLY A 447 20.87 -32.24 -26.84
CA GLY A 447 20.21 -31.19 -27.60
C GLY A 447 20.87 -30.89 -28.96
N THR A 448 20.48 -29.76 -29.55
CA THR A 448 21.00 -29.33 -30.85
C THR A 448 22.49 -29.04 -30.73
N GLN A 449 23.32 -29.95 -31.25
CA GLN A 449 24.77 -29.79 -31.24
C GLN A 449 25.18 -28.69 -32.23
N ASP A 450 25.37 -27.47 -31.71
CA ASP A 450 26.08 -26.43 -32.44
C ASP A 450 27.59 -26.48 -32.11
N SER A 451 28.34 -25.49 -32.59
CA SER A 451 29.79 -25.44 -32.37
C SER A 451 30.22 -25.13 -30.94
N THR A 452 29.31 -24.69 -30.06
CA THR A 452 29.61 -24.39 -28.65
C THR A 452 29.10 -25.46 -27.70
N TYR A 453 28.24 -26.38 -28.17
CA TYR A 453 27.70 -27.45 -27.35
C TYR A 453 28.78 -28.31 -26.70
N GLY A 454 28.63 -28.57 -25.40
CA GLY A 454 29.53 -29.41 -24.62
C GLY A 454 30.90 -28.80 -24.39
N ILE A 455 31.07 -27.50 -24.61
CA ILE A 455 32.33 -26.79 -24.39
C ILE A 455 32.31 -26.08 -23.04
N LEU A 456 33.41 -26.23 -22.31
CA LEU A 456 33.78 -25.33 -21.23
C LEU A 456 34.92 -24.42 -21.73
N GLN A 457 34.65 -23.13 -21.92
CA GLN A 457 35.59 -22.21 -22.59
C GLN A 457 36.79 -21.84 -21.71
N SER A 458 36.58 -21.54 -20.42
CA SER A 458 37.70 -21.27 -19.53
C SER A 458 37.37 -21.46 -18.05
N VAL A 459 38.29 -22.09 -17.31
CA VAL A 459 38.37 -22.01 -15.84
C VAL A 459 39.67 -21.32 -15.47
N GLN A 460 39.59 -20.18 -14.80
CA GLN A 460 40.75 -19.41 -14.37
C GLN A 460 40.64 -19.14 -12.87
N ALA A 461 41.67 -19.56 -12.13
CA ALA A 461 41.79 -19.27 -10.71
C ALA A 461 43.13 -18.62 -10.39
N TRP A 462 43.15 -17.61 -9.53
CA TRP A 462 44.41 -17.10 -8.96
C TRP A 462 44.92 -18.02 -7.84
N GLY A 463 44.01 -18.75 -7.18
CA GLY A 463 44.32 -19.80 -6.22
C GLY A 463 44.54 -21.16 -6.88
N ALA A 464 44.14 -22.22 -6.18
CA ALA A 464 44.13 -23.57 -6.72
C ALA A 464 42.81 -23.84 -7.48
N ILE A 465 42.82 -24.81 -8.39
CA ILE A 465 41.61 -25.33 -9.03
C ILE A 465 41.44 -26.79 -8.59
N SER A 466 40.50 -27.02 -7.67
CA SER A 466 40.10 -28.31 -7.10
C SER A 466 38.69 -28.69 -7.56
N GLY A 467 38.23 -29.89 -7.18
CA GLY A 467 36.93 -30.43 -7.59
C GLY A 467 36.98 -31.18 -8.93
N SER A 468 35.95 -30.98 -9.77
CA SER A 468 35.81 -31.69 -11.04
C SER A 468 35.32 -30.78 -12.16
N VAL A 469 35.91 -30.93 -13.35
CA VAL A 469 35.53 -30.20 -14.56
C VAL A 469 35.24 -31.22 -15.65
N THR A 470 33.97 -31.30 -16.04
CA THR A 470 33.50 -32.26 -17.05
C THR A 470 32.85 -31.52 -18.21
N ALA A 471 33.21 -31.89 -19.43
CA ALA A 471 32.61 -31.34 -20.65
C ALA A 471 32.42 -32.45 -21.69
N SER A 472 31.29 -32.47 -22.39
CA SER A 472 31.01 -33.54 -23.36
C SER A 472 31.75 -33.40 -24.69
N ALA A 473 32.29 -32.22 -25.02
CA ALA A 473 33.08 -31.97 -26.22
C ALA A 473 34.51 -31.51 -25.89
N ALA A 474 34.67 -30.37 -25.20
CA ALA A 474 35.99 -29.79 -24.95
C ALA A 474 36.07 -28.96 -23.66
N ILE A 475 37.26 -28.92 -23.07
CA ILE A 475 37.67 -27.93 -22.07
C ILE A 475 38.79 -27.11 -22.71
N ASP A 476 38.53 -25.86 -23.10
CA ASP A 476 39.47 -25.09 -23.90
C ASP A 476 40.67 -24.59 -23.09
N ASN A 477 40.43 -24.02 -21.90
CA ASN A 477 41.49 -23.46 -21.06
C ASN A 477 41.25 -23.72 -19.56
N VAL A 478 42.28 -24.19 -18.86
CA VAL A 478 42.32 -24.28 -17.39
C VAL A 478 43.62 -23.65 -16.90
N ILE A 479 43.50 -22.53 -16.20
CA ILE A 479 44.64 -21.72 -15.75
C ILE A 479 44.56 -21.52 -14.24
N GLY A 480 45.54 -22.07 -13.52
CA GLY A 480 45.68 -21.92 -12.08
C GLY A 480 46.91 -21.10 -11.73
N GLY A 481 46.73 -20.09 -10.87
CA GLY A 481 47.84 -19.35 -10.25
C GLY A 481 48.67 -20.25 -9.34
N THR A 482 48.08 -21.36 -8.86
CA THR A 482 48.78 -22.42 -8.13
C THR A 482 48.51 -23.81 -8.75
N ALA A 483 48.42 -24.86 -7.94
CA ALA A 483 48.18 -26.22 -8.40
C ALA A 483 46.76 -26.39 -8.97
N ILE A 484 46.61 -27.32 -9.91
CA ILE A 484 45.33 -27.75 -10.48
C ILE A 484 45.11 -29.23 -10.10
N PRO A 485 44.70 -29.53 -8.86
CA PRO A 485 44.34 -30.90 -8.46
C PRO A 485 43.00 -31.38 -9.01
N ALA A 486 42.20 -30.52 -9.66
CA ALA A 486 40.90 -30.88 -10.21
C ALA A 486 40.96 -32.07 -11.20
N THR A 487 39.92 -32.90 -11.18
CA THR A 487 39.74 -33.95 -12.17
C THR A 487 39.13 -33.35 -13.43
N LEU A 488 39.86 -33.40 -14.56
CA LEU A 488 39.41 -32.88 -15.85
C LEU A 488 38.96 -34.03 -16.75
N THR A 489 37.73 -33.98 -17.27
CA THR A 489 37.16 -35.03 -18.13
C THR A 489 36.49 -34.41 -19.36
N ALA A 490 37.11 -34.57 -20.53
CA ALA A 490 36.54 -34.22 -21.83
C ALA A 490 37.25 -34.95 -22.97
N PRO A 491 36.62 -35.14 -24.15
CA PRO A 491 37.30 -35.65 -25.35
C PRO A 491 38.51 -34.81 -25.75
N HIS A 492 38.42 -33.49 -25.59
CA HIS A 492 39.50 -32.55 -25.85
C HIS A 492 39.76 -31.68 -24.62
N ILE A 493 41.02 -31.65 -24.16
CA ILE A 493 41.49 -30.73 -23.13
C ILE A 493 42.56 -29.87 -23.78
N GLY A 494 42.30 -28.58 -23.88
CA GLY A 494 43.17 -27.59 -24.50
C GLY A 494 44.30 -27.17 -23.57
N THR A 495 44.42 -25.87 -23.32
CA THR A 495 45.54 -25.30 -22.58
C THR A 495 45.41 -25.56 -21.08
N LEU A 496 46.40 -26.23 -20.49
CA LEU A 496 46.50 -26.44 -19.05
C LEU A 496 47.76 -25.74 -18.52
N ILE A 497 47.60 -24.69 -17.72
CA ILE A 497 48.73 -23.98 -17.12
C ILE A 497 48.52 -23.87 -15.61
N GLY A 498 49.40 -24.53 -14.85
CA GLY A 498 49.48 -24.39 -13.40
C GLY A 498 50.69 -23.56 -12.98
N TYR A 499 50.63 -22.97 -11.79
CA TYR A 499 51.69 -22.12 -11.22
C TYR A 499 52.04 -20.90 -12.08
N GLU A 500 51.05 -20.30 -12.74
CA GLU A 500 51.30 -19.20 -13.65
C GLU A 500 51.37 -17.84 -12.93
N THR A 501 52.46 -17.60 -12.19
CA THR A 501 52.64 -16.33 -11.47
C THR A 501 52.89 -15.14 -12.41
N GLY A 502 53.27 -15.39 -13.67
CA GLY A 502 53.68 -14.37 -14.65
C GLY A 502 52.55 -13.68 -15.40
N ILE A 503 51.45 -14.38 -15.73
CA ILE A 503 50.28 -13.78 -16.39
C ILE A 503 49.46 -12.97 -15.40
N PHE A 504 49.39 -13.42 -14.15
CA PHE A 504 48.63 -12.77 -13.07
C PHE A 504 49.39 -11.65 -12.34
N GLY A 505 50.52 -11.19 -12.89
CA GLY A 505 51.42 -10.21 -12.26
C GLY A 505 50.83 -8.81 -12.01
N TYR A 506 49.59 -8.56 -12.42
CA TYR A 506 48.81 -7.41 -12.01
C TYR A 506 47.58 -7.90 -11.27
N THR A 507 47.28 -7.29 -10.12
CA THR A 507 45.92 -7.35 -9.57
C THR A 507 44.97 -7.10 -10.74
N PRO A 508 44.08 -8.04 -11.04
CA PRO A 508 43.22 -7.95 -12.20
C PRO A 508 42.52 -6.59 -12.13
N PRO A 509 42.35 -5.90 -13.28
CA PRO A 509 41.55 -4.68 -13.27
C PRO A 509 40.25 -5.03 -12.58
N THR A 510 39.93 -4.32 -11.49
CA THR A 510 38.64 -4.45 -10.81
C THR A 510 37.60 -4.57 -11.91
N PRO A 511 36.85 -5.69 -11.95
CA PRO A 511 36.01 -5.99 -13.08
C PRO A 511 35.28 -4.74 -13.50
N GLN A 512 35.49 -4.29 -14.74
CA GLN A 512 34.72 -3.18 -15.32
C GLN A 512 33.28 -3.66 -15.63
N VAL A 513 32.73 -4.55 -14.80
CA VAL A 513 31.28 -4.61 -14.65
C VAL A 513 30.97 -3.26 -14.06
N SER A 514 30.34 -2.40 -14.84
CA SER A 514 29.88 -1.09 -14.44
C SER A 514 29.05 -1.24 -13.16
N LEU A 515 29.70 -1.23 -11.99
CA LEU A 515 29.05 -0.94 -10.73
C LEU A 515 28.38 0.41 -10.85
N ALA A 516 28.83 1.28 -11.76
CA ALA A 516 28.16 2.51 -12.10
C ALA A 516 26.68 2.29 -12.50
N ALA A 517 26.27 1.16 -13.07
CA ALA A 517 24.85 0.87 -13.31
C ALA A 517 24.10 0.54 -12.00
N ALA A 518 24.67 -0.33 -11.15
CA ALA A 518 24.08 -0.67 -9.86
C ALA A 518 24.08 0.53 -8.88
N GLN A 519 25.15 1.31 -8.88
CA GLN A 519 25.33 2.56 -8.14
C GLN A 519 24.45 3.67 -8.70
N ALA A 520 24.27 3.76 -10.02
CA ALA A 520 23.31 4.70 -10.62
C ALA A 520 21.88 4.30 -10.24
N ALA A 521 21.54 3.02 -10.26
CA ALA A 521 20.25 2.53 -9.78
C ALA A 521 20.05 2.83 -8.28
N LEU A 522 21.08 2.60 -7.46
CA LEU A 522 21.03 2.91 -6.03
C LEU A 522 20.97 4.43 -5.76
N ALA A 523 21.65 5.24 -6.55
CA ALA A 523 21.61 6.70 -6.45
C ALA A 523 20.26 7.25 -6.94
N GLN A 524 19.71 6.72 -8.03
CA GLN A 524 18.36 7.01 -8.49
C GLN A 524 17.33 6.61 -7.44
N LEU A 525 17.53 5.47 -6.77
CA LEU A 525 16.70 5.01 -5.65
C LEU A 525 16.82 5.93 -4.44
N ALA A 526 18.03 6.28 -4.01
CA ALA A 526 18.23 7.22 -2.91
C ALA A 526 17.57 8.58 -3.22
N ASN A 527 17.66 9.03 -4.47
CA ASN A 527 16.96 10.22 -4.94
C ASN A 527 15.43 10.03 -4.96
N ALA A 528 14.92 8.88 -5.39
CA ALA A 528 13.48 8.57 -5.39
C ALA A 528 12.93 8.50 -3.96
N VAL A 529 13.62 7.82 -3.04
CA VAL A 529 13.28 7.78 -1.62
C VAL A 529 13.32 9.18 -1.02
N SER A 530 14.34 9.99 -1.35
CA SER A 530 14.41 11.39 -0.91
C SER A 530 13.26 12.24 -1.48
N GLN A 531 12.90 12.05 -2.76
CA GLN A 531 11.74 12.71 -3.38
C GLN A 531 10.43 12.29 -2.73
N VAL A 532 10.26 11.01 -2.39
CA VAL A 532 9.08 10.49 -1.69
C VAL A 532 9.01 11.08 -0.29
N GLN A 533 10.12 11.12 0.44
CA GLN A 533 10.19 11.77 1.75
C GLN A 533 9.84 13.26 1.63
N ALA A 534 10.31 13.94 0.58
CA ALA A 534 9.98 15.34 0.30
C ALA A 534 8.50 15.52 -0.09
N GLN A 535 7.92 14.62 -0.88
CA GLN A 535 6.50 14.60 -1.24
C GLN A 535 5.62 14.34 -0.02
N ALA A 536 6.00 13.39 0.84
CA ALA A 536 5.33 13.12 2.11
C ALA A 536 5.40 14.34 3.05
N ALA A 537 6.56 15.01 3.13
CA ALA A 537 6.71 16.25 3.89
C ALA A 537 5.88 17.41 3.30
N ALA A 538 5.81 17.53 1.96
CA ALA A 538 5.00 18.51 1.27
C ALA A 538 3.50 18.25 1.46
N ALA A 539 3.06 16.99 1.38
CA ALA A 539 1.69 16.55 1.65
C ALA A 539 1.30 16.79 3.11
N ASN A 540 2.20 16.52 4.06
CA ASN A 540 2.03 16.88 5.45
C ASN A 540 1.83 18.39 5.64
N SER A 541 2.65 19.19 4.95
CA SER A 541 2.57 20.65 5.02
C SER A 541 1.29 21.20 4.38
N SER A 542 0.88 20.67 3.22
CA SER A 542 -0.36 21.08 2.56
C SER A 542 -1.60 20.65 3.34
N MET A 543 -1.57 19.46 3.95
CA MET A 543 -2.62 18.98 4.85
C MET A 543 -2.71 19.85 6.09
N ALA A 544 -1.58 20.18 6.74
CA ALA A 544 -1.56 21.11 7.86
C ALA A 544 -2.11 22.50 7.46
N ALA A 545 -1.79 22.98 6.26
CA ALA A 545 -2.32 24.24 5.72
C ALA A 545 -3.83 24.16 5.42
N ALA A 546 -4.32 23.05 4.86
CA ALA A 546 -5.74 22.82 4.59
C ALA A 546 -6.54 22.71 5.90
N ILE A 547 -5.99 21.99 6.89
CA ILE A 547 -6.48 21.93 8.27
C ILE A 547 -6.59 23.34 8.86
N ALA A 548 -5.53 24.16 8.75
CA ALA A 548 -5.53 25.53 9.24
C ALA A 548 -6.52 26.45 8.49
N ALA A 549 -6.67 26.28 7.18
CA ALA A 549 -7.64 27.03 6.37
C ALA A 549 -9.08 26.66 6.72
N ASN A 550 -9.37 25.36 6.89
CA ASN A 550 -10.67 24.88 7.36
C ASN A 550 -10.96 25.37 8.78
N GLN A 551 -9.95 25.42 9.66
CA GLN A 551 -10.01 26.07 10.98
C GLN A 551 -10.42 27.53 10.89
N ALA A 552 -9.77 28.31 10.01
CA ALA A 552 -10.08 29.72 9.84
C ALA A 552 -11.50 29.95 9.26
N GLY A 553 -11.91 29.16 8.27
CA GLY A 553 -13.25 29.26 7.66
C GLY A 553 -14.38 28.89 8.63
N LEU A 554 -14.16 27.86 9.45
CA LEU A 554 -15.14 27.43 10.45
C LEU A 554 -15.23 28.42 11.62
N ALA A 555 -14.10 28.97 12.09
CA ALA A 555 -14.12 30.03 13.09
C ALA A 555 -14.91 31.27 12.61
N GLN A 556 -14.77 31.66 11.33
CA GLN A 556 -15.61 32.73 10.76
C GLN A 556 -17.10 32.38 10.75
N THR A 557 -17.45 31.12 10.50
CA THR A 557 -18.84 30.66 10.43
C THR A 557 -19.50 30.59 11.81
N VAL A 558 -18.74 30.29 12.89
CA VAL A 558 -19.26 30.27 14.27
C VAL A 558 -19.39 31.68 14.87
N THR A 559 -18.69 32.67 14.31
CA THR A 559 -18.74 34.07 14.79
C THR A 559 -19.87 34.88 14.14
N LEU A 560 -20.49 34.36 13.08
CA LEU A 560 -21.66 34.92 12.39
C LEU A 560 -22.94 34.25 12.88
#